data_AF-A0A367QN53-F1
#
_entry.id   AF-A0A367QN53-F1
#
_cell.length_a   1.000
_cell.length_b   1.000
_cell.length_c   1.000
_cell.angle_alpha   90.00
_cell.angle_beta   90.00
_cell.angle_gamma   90.00
#
_symmetry.space_group_name_H-M   'P 1'
#
loop_
_entity.id
_entity.type
_entity.pdbx_description
1 polymer ?
#
loop_
_entity_poly.entity_id
_entity_poly.type
_entity_poly.pdbx_seq_one_letter_code
_entity_poly.pdbx_strand_id
1 'polypeptide(L)'
;MQLLDSLSNQPSDSTFERSLNTLQDIAVHVQIQSNFCVSHPKYAPMELPPEIVTRFQQLPLDIQRQYLSLQLRSYLHNIYFKGDADTASTSDTSSANLSLNFEKNTASGQNSAFYWQLHTNNSGEGYFDPGWLVLKQENDGSLAVQKNNLTLHIQPDHELQPGKQLATKGDIVAIRMPQNLLETGYYLAVSNAGLAKRGQLETTCIYFNFSPEGALAMMKSLTQQLNEVRIPFTFKVVSEAASCKCYDSGILCFERSDYHIVRPILQRIYHEQQCLRRALPTHFQPELPLFTKFLAPGLGLAEEPDGNASIKERFGTHRCQIVADGLLDAWHKGDNSMEGRMMSIYQRFSMLGIELQHPYLNVNSEDIYTTLDLCEQ
;
A
#
# COMPACT_ATOMS: atom_id res chain seq x y z
N MET A 1 -29.41 -16.86 8.34
CA MET A 1 -29.00 -18.27 8.41
C MET A 1 -28.46 -18.73 7.07
N GLN A 2 -29.28 -19.09 6.08
CA GLN A 2 -28.79 -19.75 4.84
C GLN A 2 -27.59 -19.11 4.10
N LEU A 3 -27.47 -17.77 4.04
CA LEU A 3 -26.35 -17.11 3.33
C LEU A 3 -25.01 -17.20 4.09
N LEU A 4 -25.01 -16.92 5.41
CA LEU A 4 -23.81 -17.09 6.26
C LEU A 4 -23.45 -18.58 6.44
N ASP A 5 -24.46 -19.45 6.47
CA ASP A 5 -24.30 -20.90 6.53
C ASP A 5 -23.84 -21.49 5.17
N SER A 6 -24.09 -20.81 4.05
CA SER A 6 -23.59 -21.20 2.72
C SER A 6 -22.12 -20.80 2.49
N LEU A 7 -21.69 -19.69 3.10
CA LEU A 7 -20.30 -19.22 3.07
C LEU A 7 -19.36 -20.14 3.87
N SER A 8 -19.88 -20.82 4.90
CA SER A 8 -19.13 -21.74 5.77
C SER A 8 -19.01 -23.18 5.21
N ASN A 9 -19.68 -23.49 4.09
CA ASN A 9 -19.76 -24.84 3.51
C ASN A 9 -18.93 -25.02 2.21
N GLN A 10 -18.01 -24.10 1.90
CA GLN A 10 -17.13 -24.16 0.71
C GLN A 10 -15.67 -24.34 1.16
N PRO A 11 -14.77 -24.95 0.36
CA PRO A 11 -13.41 -25.28 0.77
C PRO A 11 -12.69 -24.02 1.28
N SER A 12 -12.26 -24.04 2.54
CA SER A 12 -11.73 -22.87 3.20
C SER A 12 -10.26 -22.62 2.81
N ASP A 13 -10.04 -21.52 2.10
CA ASP A 13 -8.74 -20.85 2.10
C ASP A 13 -8.56 -20.19 3.47
N SER A 14 -7.41 -20.43 4.12
CA SER A 14 -6.99 -19.76 5.36
C SER A 14 -7.15 -18.23 5.33
N THR A 15 -7.09 -17.62 4.16
CA THR A 15 -7.32 -16.18 3.92
C THR A 15 -8.77 -15.79 4.17
N PHE A 16 -9.72 -16.60 3.71
CA PHE A 16 -11.14 -16.33 3.84
C PHE A 16 -11.59 -16.44 5.30
N GLU A 17 -11.18 -17.50 6.01
CA GLU A 17 -11.50 -17.67 7.43
C GLU A 17 -10.98 -16.50 8.27
N ARG A 18 -9.74 -16.05 8.03
CA ARG A 18 -9.17 -14.87 8.68
C ARG A 18 -10.01 -13.63 8.42
N SER A 19 -10.35 -13.38 7.16
CA SER A 19 -11.14 -12.22 6.76
C SER A 19 -12.54 -12.23 7.37
N LEU A 20 -13.19 -13.40 7.40
CA LEU A 20 -14.52 -13.56 7.98
C LEU A 20 -14.52 -13.32 9.49
N ASN A 21 -13.54 -13.88 10.21
CA ASN A 21 -13.40 -13.67 11.66
C ASN A 21 -13.17 -12.18 11.99
N THR A 22 -12.33 -11.50 11.21
CA THR A 22 -12.13 -10.05 11.38
C THR A 22 -13.38 -9.25 11.07
N LEU A 23 -14.14 -9.61 10.02
CA LEU A 23 -15.41 -8.94 9.70
C LEU A 23 -16.47 -9.14 10.79
N GLN A 24 -16.54 -10.33 11.40
CA GLN A 24 -17.40 -10.57 12.55
C GLN A 24 -17.00 -9.71 13.75
N ASP A 25 -15.70 -9.63 14.06
CA ASP A 25 -15.21 -8.73 15.11
C ASP A 25 -15.60 -7.27 14.85
N ILE A 26 -15.42 -6.79 13.62
CA ILE A 26 -15.84 -5.45 13.19
C ILE A 26 -17.36 -5.25 13.38
N ALA A 27 -18.18 -6.21 12.93
CA ALA A 27 -19.64 -6.12 13.00
C ALA A 27 -20.17 -6.17 14.43
N VAL A 28 -19.46 -6.82 15.36
CA VAL A 28 -19.85 -6.89 16.78
C VAL A 28 -19.35 -5.67 17.54
N HIS A 29 -18.10 -5.28 17.35
CA HIS A 29 -17.41 -4.40 18.30
C HIS A 29 -17.25 -2.95 17.83
N VAL A 30 -17.20 -2.68 16.52
CA VAL A 30 -17.11 -1.29 16.05
C VAL A 30 -18.45 -0.59 16.27
N GLN A 31 -18.47 0.53 16.97
CA GLN A 31 -19.68 1.30 17.24
C GLN A 31 -19.65 2.64 16.50
N ILE A 32 -20.79 3.02 15.93
CA ILE A 32 -20.99 4.29 15.23
C ILE A 32 -22.02 5.10 16.02
N GLN A 33 -21.64 6.31 16.43
CA GLN A 33 -22.46 7.18 17.25
C GLN A 33 -22.90 8.44 16.49
N SER A 34 -24.02 9.03 16.89
CA SER A 34 -24.63 10.21 16.24
C SER A 34 -23.82 11.51 16.37
N ASN A 35 -22.80 11.52 17.22
CA ASN A 35 -21.83 12.61 17.39
C ASN A 35 -20.58 12.43 16.50
N PHE A 36 -20.66 11.56 15.48
CA PHE A 36 -19.54 11.19 14.59
C PHE A 36 -18.41 10.41 15.26
N CYS A 37 -18.62 9.90 16.48
CA CYS A 37 -17.64 9.03 17.13
C CYS A 37 -17.69 7.61 16.54
N VAL A 38 -16.50 7.07 16.28
CA VAL A 38 -16.29 5.66 15.95
C VAL A 38 -15.43 5.04 17.06
N SER A 39 -15.89 3.96 17.66
CA SER A 39 -15.20 3.34 18.79
C SER A 39 -15.14 1.82 18.69
N HIS A 40 -14.21 1.24 19.43
CA HIS A 40 -14.03 -0.20 19.59
C HIS A 40 -13.57 -0.48 21.04
N PRO A 41 -14.00 -1.56 21.72
CA PRO A 41 -13.68 -1.81 23.13
C PRO A 41 -12.17 -1.95 23.42
N LYS A 42 -11.39 -2.37 22.43
CA LYS A 42 -9.94 -2.62 22.56
C LYS A 42 -9.04 -1.49 22.07
N TYR A 43 -9.59 -0.52 21.34
CA TYR A 43 -8.79 0.52 20.66
C TYR A 43 -9.30 1.90 21.03
N ALA A 44 -8.44 2.92 20.91
CA ALA A 44 -8.85 4.28 21.20
C ALA A 44 -10.02 4.68 20.28
N PRO A 45 -11.02 5.43 20.80
CA PRO A 45 -12.08 5.97 19.97
C PRO A 45 -11.56 7.09 19.09
N MET A 46 -12.17 7.25 17.93
CA MET A 46 -12.04 8.41 17.07
C MET A 46 -13.22 9.33 17.36
N GLU A 47 -12.97 10.43 18.06
CA GLU A 47 -13.99 11.37 18.51
C GLU A 47 -13.64 12.81 18.15
N LEU A 48 -14.67 13.60 17.88
CA LEU A 48 -14.55 15.03 17.66
C LEU A 48 -14.76 15.79 18.97
N PRO A 49 -14.04 16.89 19.21
CA PRO A 49 -14.34 17.81 20.30
C PRO A 49 -15.81 18.26 20.24
N PRO A 50 -16.51 18.37 21.38
CA PRO A 50 -17.94 18.71 21.41
C PRO A 50 -18.30 20.00 20.65
N GLU A 51 -17.40 20.99 20.67
CA GLU A 51 -17.54 22.24 19.93
C GLU A 51 -17.57 22.04 18.42
N ILE A 52 -16.75 21.11 17.91
CA ILE A 52 -16.68 20.76 16.49
C ILE A 52 -17.90 19.94 16.08
N VAL A 53 -18.35 19.00 16.93
CA VAL A 53 -19.57 18.20 16.68
C VAL A 53 -20.76 19.11 16.43
N THR A 54 -20.96 20.11 17.28
CA THR A 54 -22.08 21.06 17.18
C THR A 54 -22.06 21.82 15.84
N ARG A 55 -20.88 22.22 15.37
CA ARG A 55 -20.71 22.88 14.06
C ARG A 55 -20.93 21.92 12.90
N PHE A 56 -20.42 20.70 12.99
CA PHE A 56 -20.59 19.68 11.96
C PHE A 56 -22.05 19.28 11.77
N GLN A 57 -22.83 19.21 12.85
CA GLN A 57 -24.26 18.92 12.79
C GLN A 57 -25.07 19.98 12.03
N GLN A 58 -24.53 21.19 11.85
CA GLN A 58 -25.15 22.26 11.07
C GLN A 58 -24.84 22.18 9.58
N LEU A 59 -23.87 21.35 9.16
CA LEU A 59 -23.52 21.17 7.75
C LEU A 59 -24.58 20.34 7.02
N PRO A 60 -24.65 20.40 5.67
CA PRO A 60 -25.53 19.52 4.90
C PRO A 60 -25.30 18.04 5.22
N LEU A 61 -26.37 17.23 5.21
CA LEU A 61 -26.31 15.81 5.55
C LEU A 61 -25.32 15.02 4.70
N ASP A 62 -25.14 15.39 3.43
CA ASP A 62 -24.19 14.71 2.54
C ASP A 62 -22.74 14.91 2.99
N ILE A 63 -22.39 16.10 3.49
CA ILE A 63 -21.07 16.40 4.05
C ILE A 63 -20.85 15.63 5.35
N GLN A 64 -21.88 15.57 6.21
CA GLN A 64 -21.84 14.80 7.45
C GLN A 64 -21.60 13.30 7.18
N ARG A 65 -22.32 12.73 6.19
CA ARG A 65 -22.17 11.34 5.77
C ARG A 65 -20.79 11.06 5.17
N GLN A 66 -20.32 11.94 4.30
CA GLN A 66 -19.00 11.82 3.68
C GLN A 66 -17.89 11.84 4.74
N TYR A 67 -17.98 12.75 5.70
CA TYR A 67 -17.04 12.81 6.81
C TYR A 67 -17.03 11.51 7.61
N LEU A 68 -18.21 11.03 8.04
CA LEU A 68 -18.33 9.80 8.81
C LEU A 68 -17.80 8.57 8.06
N SER A 69 -18.08 8.49 6.76
CA SER A 69 -17.55 7.44 5.87
C SER A 69 -16.02 7.45 5.82
N LEU A 70 -15.41 8.63 5.65
CA LEU A 70 -13.95 8.78 5.67
C LEU A 70 -13.34 8.42 7.04
N GLN A 71 -13.96 8.85 8.15
CA GLN A 71 -13.50 8.51 9.51
C GLN A 71 -13.57 6.99 9.74
N LEU A 72 -14.72 6.38 9.44
CA LEU A 72 -14.92 4.95 9.64
C LEU A 72 -13.94 4.13 8.78
N ARG A 73 -13.75 4.50 7.51
CA ARG A 73 -12.74 3.87 6.64
C ARG A 73 -11.34 4.00 7.24
N SER A 74 -10.91 5.19 7.64
CA SER A 74 -9.59 5.40 8.22
C SER A 74 -9.40 4.63 9.52
N TYR A 75 -10.44 4.57 10.37
CA TYR A 75 -10.44 3.77 11.60
C TYR A 75 -10.24 2.29 11.33
N LEU A 76 -11.03 1.72 10.41
CA LEU A 76 -10.93 0.32 10.01
C LEU A 76 -9.55 0.01 9.40
N HIS A 77 -9.06 0.91 8.56
CA HIS A 77 -7.76 0.77 7.91
C HIS A 77 -6.60 0.76 8.93
N ASN A 78 -6.56 1.70 9.86
CA ASN A 78 -5.46 1.78 10.82
C ASN A 78 -5.45 0.56 11.75
N ILE A 79 -6.60 0.17 12.30
CA ILE A 79 -6.68 -0.91 13.27
C ILE A 79 -6.55 -2.29 12.60
N TYR A 80 -7.37 -2.56 11.59
CA TYR A 80 -7.50 -3.92 11.07
C TYR A 80 -6.60 -4.20 9.86
N PHE A 81 -6.39 -3.20 8.99
CA PHE A 81 -5.49 -3.38 7.86
C PHE A 81 -4.02 -3.20 8.26
N LYS A 82 -3.68 -2.12 8.96
CA LYS A 82 -2.29 -1.85 9.37
C LYS A 82 -1.87 -2.50 10.67
N GLY A 83 -2.81 -2.87 11.54
CA GLY A 83 -2.47 -3.34 12.91
C GLY A 83 -1.98 -2.22 13.83
N ASP A 84 -2.23 -0.96 13.47
CA ASP A 84 -1.83 0.22 14.24
C ASP A 84 -2.91 0.55 15.28
N ALA A 85 -2.70 0.08 16.51
CA ALA A 85 -3.61 0.26 17.63
C ALA A 85 -3.55 1.67 18.26
N ASP A 86 -2.47 2.43 18.01
CA ASP A 86 -2.26 3.77 18.57
C ASP A 86 -2.95 4.86 17.72
N THR A 87 -4.26 4.70 17.53
CA THR A 87 -5.10 5.59 16.72
C THR A 87 -5.27 7.00 17.28
N ALA A 88 -4.82 7.28 18.51
CA ALA A 88 -4.91 8.60 19.12
C ALA A 88 -4.00 9.66 18.46
N SER A 89 -2.99 9.25 17.67
CA SER A 89 -2.01 10.16 17.07
C SER A 89 -2.20 10.43 15.57
N THR A 90 -3.06 9.68 14.89
CA THR A 90 -3.26 9.80 13.43
C THR A 90 -4.66 10.32 13.10
N SER A 91 -4.89 11.60 13.40
CA SER A 91 -5.93 12.40 12.73
C SER A 91 -5.52 12.71 11.28
N ASP A 92 -5.25 11.67 10.51
CA ASP A 92 -4.95 11.77 9.08
C ASP A 92 -6.25 11.58 8.28
N THR A 93 -7.08 12.62 8.32
CA THR A 93 -7.96 12.93 7.19
C THR A 93 -7.10 13.07 5.94
N SER A 94 -7.05 12.00 5.14
CA SER A 94 -6.52 11.98 3.79
C SER A 94 -7.28 12.99 2.92
N SER A 95 -6.83 14.24 2.92
CA SER A 95 -7.03 15.29 1.89
C SER A 95 -6.80 16.71 2.44
N ALA A 96 -6.92 16.95 3.75
CA ALA A 96 -6.87 18.31 4.32
C ALA A 96 -5.58 18.65 5.09
N ASN A 97 -4.86 17.67 5.64
CA ASN A 97 -3.67 17.92 6.48
C ASN A 97 -2.32 17.89 5.75
N LEU A 98 -2.32 17.87 4.40
CA LEU A 98 -1.10 18.13 3.63
C LEU A 98 -0.52 19.52 3.92
N SER A 99 -1.32 20.48 4.40
CA SER A 99 -0.88 21.87 4.58
C SER A 99 -0.28 22.19 5.96
N LEU A 100 -0.57 21.42 7.02
CA LEU A 100 -0.11 21.73 8.39
C LEU A 100 1.05 20.86 8.90
N ASN A 101 1.39 19.78 8.18
CA ASN A 101 2.58 18.96 8.47
C ASN A 101 3.85 19.42 7.75
N PHE A 102 3.81 20.51 6.97
CA PHE A 102 5.00 21.05 6.30
C PHE A 102 6.05 21.61 7.26
N GLU A 103 5.66 22.09 8.45
CA GLU A 103 6.58 22.76 9.37
C GLU A 103 7.25 21.82 10.40
N LYS A 104 6.70 20.63 10.65
CA LYS A 104 7.33 19.64 11.55
C LYS A 104 8.09 18.51 10.82
N ASN A 105 7.78 18.22 9.55
CA ASN A 105 8.39 17.12 8.81
C ASN A 105 9.62 17.49 7.97
N THR A 106 9.99 18.77 7.90
CA THR A 106 11.24 19.21 7.25
C THR A 106 12.49 18.85 8.06
N ALA A 107 12.36 18.39 9.32
CA ALA A 107 13.51 18.12 10.18
C ALA A 107 13.71 16.64 10.59
N SER A 108 12.71 15.76 10.53
CA SER A 108 12.81 14.47 11.24
C SER A 108 12.84 13.19 10.38
N GLY A 109 12.10 13.10 9.26
CA GLY A 109 11.96 11.82 8.53
C GLY A 109 13.04 11.51 7.49
N GLN A 110 13.72 12.54 6.98
CA GLN A 110 14.72 12.41 5.90
C GLN A 110 16.15 12.25 6.43
N ASN A 111 16.35 12.39 7.75
CA ASN A 111 17.64 12.32 8.42
C ASN A 111 17.75 11.14 9.41
N SER A 112 16.79 10.21 9.38
CA SER A 112 16.88 9.02 10.22
C SER A 112 18.06 8.15 9.76
N ALA A 113 18.81 7.58 10.71
CA ALA A 113 19.87 6.63 10.40
C ALA A 113 19.33 5.42 9.61
N PHE A 114 18.06 5.07 9.84
CA PHE A 114 17.39 3.96 9.18
C PHE A 114 17.12 4.24 7.68
N TYR A 115 16.70 5.45 7.32
CA TYR A 115 16.54 5.83 5.91
C TYR A 115 17.85 5.67 5.14
N TRP A 116 18.97 6.09 5.73
CA TRP A 116 20.30 5.93 5.13
C TRP A 116 20.72 4.46 5.05
N GLN A 117 20.39 3.64 6.04
CA GLN A 117 20.62 2.19 5.97
C GLN A 117 19.79 1.54 4.85
N LEU A 118 18.52 1.94 4.66
CA LEU A 118 17.73 1.50 3.52
C LEU A 118 18.38 1.93 2.20
N HIS A 119 18.86 3.17 2.13
CA HIS A 119 19.53 3.69 0.95
C HIS A 119 20.81 2.92 0.59
N THR A 120 21.66 2.60 1.57
CA THR A 120 22.90 1.84 1.34
C THR A 120 22.68 0.36 1.07
N ASN A 121 21.51 -0.18 1.46
CA ASN A 121 21.10 -1.53 1.11
C ASN A 121 20.34 -1.60 -0.21
N ASN A 122 19.88 -0.47 -0.79
CA ASN A 122 19.33 -0.48 -2.14
C ASN A 122 20.45 -0.72 -3.16
N SER A 123 20.34 -1.83 -3.90
CA SER A 123 21.32 -2.29 -4.90
C SER A 123 20.95 -1.83 -6.32
N GLY A 124 20.10 -0.81 -6.45
CA GLY A 124 19.76 -0.20 -7.73
C GLY A 124 20.87 0.71 -8.27
N GLU A 125 20.80 0.98 -9.57
CA GLU A 125 21.72 1.87 -10.28
C GLU A 125 21.01 3.11 -10.83
N GLY A 126 19.68 3.17 -10.66
CA GLY A 126 18.79 4.11 -11.31
C GLY A 126 18.23 3.53 -12.61
N TYR A 127 17.38 4.32 -13.26
CA TYR A 127 16.66 3.90 -14.47
C TYR A 127 16.62 5.05 -15.48
N PHE A 128 16.35 4.73 -16.74
CA PHE A 128 16.14 5.75 -17.76
C PHE A 128 14.64 6.01 -17.92
N ASP A 129 14.19 7.21 -17.57
CA ASP A 129 12.81 7.65 -17.78
C ASP A 129 12.66 8.24 -19.20
N PRO A 130 11.89 7.60 -20.11
CA PRO A 130 11.75 8.04 -21.49
C PRO A 130 10.75 9.20 -21.65
N GLY A 131 10.76 9.81 -22.84
CA GLY A 131 9.73 10.77 -23.26
C GLY A 131 10.03 12.23 -22.93
N TRP A 132 11.30 12.58 -22.72
CA TRP A 132 11.74 13.94 -22.48
C TRP A 132 12.09 14.63 -23.79
N LEU A 133 11.47 15.78 -24.06
CA LEU A 133 11.71 16.58 -25.26
C LEU A 133 12.89 17.52 -25.05
N VAL A 134 13.89 17.46 -25.93
CA VAL A 134 15.01 18.42 -25.92
C VAL A 134 14.54 19.77 -26.47
N LEU A 135 14.49 20.80 -25.62
CA LEU A 135 14.05 22.15 -25.99
C LEU A 135 15.18 22.97 -26.63
N LYS A 136 16.37 22.89 -26.04
CA LYS A 136 17.58 23.57 -26.50
C LYS A 136 18.82 23.02 -25.80
N GLN A 137 19.97 23.29 -26.40
CA GLN A 137 21.27 23.17 -25.76
C GLN A 137 21.65 24.54 -25.17
N GLU A 138 22.12 24.55 -23.94
CA GLU A 138 22.64 25.74 -23.27
C GLU A 138 24.11 25.98 -23.65
N ASN A 139 24.61 27.18 -23.36
CA ASN A 139 25.98 27.58 -23.72
C ASN A 139 27.06 26.76 -23.00
N ASP A 140 26.73 26.13 -21.87
CA ASP A 140 27.62 25.26 -21.10
C ASP A 140 27.63 23.80 -21.59
N GLY A 141 26.88 23.50 -22.66
CA GLY A 141 26.76 22.16 -23.23
C GLY A 141 25.64 21.32 -22.61
N SER A 142 25.00 21.78 -21.53
CA SER A 142 23.84 21.11 -20.94
C SER A 142 22.63 21.16 -21.89
N LEU A 143 21.70 20.21 -21.73
CA LEU A 143 20.43 20.20 -22.46
C LEU A 143 19.28 20.58 -21.54
N ALA A 144 18.46 21.53 -21.97
CA ALA A 144 17.17 21.78 -21.34
C ALA A 144 16.14 20.79 -21.93
N VAL A 145 15.65 19.87 -21.11
CA VAL A 145 14.68 18.84 -21.50
C VAL A 145 13.36 19.03 -20.77
N GLN A 146 12.24 18.70 -21.41
CA GLN A 146 10.91 18.91 -20.84
C GLN A 146 10.01 17.69 -20.94
N LYS A 147 9.29 17.41 -19.86
CA LYS A 147 8.21 16.41 -19.80
C LYS A 147 7.13 16.91 -18.83
N ASN A 148 5.86 16.88 -19.24
CA ASN A 148 4.72 17.29 -18.39
C ASN A 148 4.90 18.66 -17.72
N ASN A 149 5.35 19.68 -18.47
CA ASN A 149 5.66 21.03 -18.00
C ASN A 149 6.82 21.14 -16.98
N LEU A 150 7.47 20.04 -16.61
CA LEU A 150 8.70 20.05 -15.84
C LEU A 150 9.88 20.17 -16.81
N THR A 151 10.69 21.21 -16.64
CA THR A 151 11.94 21.41 -17.37
C THR A 151 13.12 21.08 -16.47
N LEU A 152 14.01 20.21 -16.92
CA LEU A 152 15.26 19.87 -16.25
C LEU A 152 16.44 20.28 -17.13
N HIS A 153 17.54 20.67 -16.50
CA HIS A 153 18.81 20.88 -17.17
C HIS A 153 19.68 19.65 -16.89
N ILE A 154 20.08 18.97 -17.95
CA ILE A 154 20.82 17.71 -17.87
C ILE A 154 22.19 17.81 -18.52
N GLN A 155 23.15 17.06 -17.98
CA GLN A 155 24.46 16.82 -18.55
C GLN A 155 24.41 15.56 -19.43
N PRO A 156 24.50 15.68 -20.77
CA PRO A 156 24.32 14.56 -21.69
C PRO A 156 25.21 13.35 -21.41
N ASP A 157 26.46 13.58 -20.99
CA ASP A 157 27.46 12.54 -20.77
C ASP A 157 27.15 11.65 -19.56
N HIS A 158 26.37 12.14 -18.59
CA HIS A 158 26.05 11.42 -17.36
C HIS A 158 24.61 10.90 -17.33
N GLU A 159 23.69 11.64 -17.96
CA GLU A 159 22.26 11.47 -17.75
C GLU A 159 21.53 10.95 -18.99
N LEU A 160 22.18 10.87 -20.16
CA LEU A 160 21.64 10.19 -21.33
C LEU A 160 22.22 8.78 -21.50
N GLN A 161 21.47 7.93 -22.20
CA GLN A 161 21.94 6.60 -22.54
C GLN A 161 23.19 6.66 -23.45
N PRO A 162 24.12 5.70 -23.32
CA PRO A 162 25.19 5.53 -24.27
C PRO A 162 24.69 5.49 -25.73
N GLY A 163 25.23 6.34 -26.60
CA GLY A 163 24.82 6.47 -28.00
C GLY A 163 23.75 7.53 -28.26
N LYS A 164 23.25 8.22 -27.22
CA LYS A 164 22.28 9.32 -27.32
C LYS A 164 22.82 10.67 -26.85
N GLN A 165 24.13 10.78 -26.58
CA GLN A 165 24.76 12.02 -26.10
C GLN A 165 24.70 13.17 -27.11
N LEU A 166 24.58 12.87 -28.41
CA LEU A 166 24.49 13.86 -29.48
C LEU A 166 23.03 14.31 -29.76
N ALA A 167 22.12 14.15 -28.80
CA ALA A 167 20.74 14.59 -28.94
C ALA A 167 20.65 16.10 -29.18
N THR A 168 19.79 16.50 -30.09
CA THR A 168 19.59 17.88 -30.53
C THR A 168 18.16 18.35 -30.26
N LYS A 169 17.92 19.65 -30.44
CA LYS A 169 16.60 20.26 -30.26
C LYS A 169 15.54 19.52 -31.09
N GLY A 170 14.45 19.13 -30.43
CA GLY A 170 13.34 18.38 -31.03
C GLY A 170 13.42 16.87 -30.82
N ASP A 171 14.57 16.33 -30.39
CA ASP A 171 14.71 14.91 -30.09
C ASP A 171 13.97 14.53 -28.81
N ILE A 172 13.50 13.28 -28.78
CA ILE A 172 12.93 12.65 -27.58
C ILE A 172 13.97 11.72 -26.99
N VAL A 173 14.35 11.97 -25.74
CA VAL A 173 15.38 11.24 -25.01
C VAL A 173 14.82 10.58 -23.76
N ALA A 174 15.61 9.68 -23.18
CA ALA A 174 15.39 9.13 -21.85
C ALA A 174 16.47 9.64 -20.91
N ILE A 175 16.08 10.14 -19.75
CA ILE A 175 17.01 10.71 -18.77
C ILE A 175 17.23 9.73 -17.62
N ARG A 176 18.45 9.71 -17.09
CA ARG A 176 18.79 8.89 -15.93
C ARG A 176 18.15 9.48 -14.67
N MET A 177 17.33 8.68 -14.02
CA MET A 177 16.68 8.94 -12.75
C MET A 177 17.36 8.13 -11.64
N PRO A 178 17.34 8.62 -10.38
CA PRO A 178 17.92 7.89 -9.25
C PRO A 178 17.20 6.57 -8.97
N GLN A 179 17.88 5.69 -8.23
CA GLN A 179 17.34 4.39 -7.80
C GLN A 179 16.22 4.46 -6.75
N ASN A 180 15.87 5.67 -6.29
CA ASN A 180 14.85 5.89 -5.29
C ASN A 180 14.08 7.19 -5.54
N LEU A 181 12.87 7.25 -4.99
CA LEU A 181 12.04 8.45 -4.94
C LEU A 181 11.83 8.88 -3.49
N LEU A 182 11.61 10.18 -3.31
CA LEU A 182 11.24 10.75 -2.02
C LEU A 182 9.72 10.67 -1.85
N GLU A 183 9.28 10.05 -0.76
CA GLU A 183 7.88 10.02 -0.33
C GLU A 183 7.82 10.24 1.19
N THR A 184 6.92 11.09 1.66
CA THR A 184 6.85 11.43 3.09
C THR A 184 6.59 10.19 3.95
N GLY A 185 7.50 9.91 4.89
CA GLY A 185 7.42 8.77 5.80
C GLY A 185 7.90 7.43 5.21
N TYR A 186 8.41 7.42 3.97
CA TYR A 186 8.81 6.20 3.29
C TYR A 186 10.10 6.35 2.46
N TYR A 187 10.87 5.27 2.39
CA TYR A 187 11.88 5.06 1.38
C TYR A 187 11.25 4.29 0.21
N LEU A 188 11.34 4.81 -1.02
CA LEU A 188 10.80 4.15 -2.20
C LEU A 188 11.93 3.78 -3.17
N ALA A 189 12.32 2.50 -3.21
CA ALA A 189 13.22 1.97 -4.23
C ALA A 189 12.50 1.80 -5.56
N VAL A 190 13.20 2.06 -6.66
CA VAL A 190 12.72 1.89 -8.03
C VAL A 190 13.65 0.94 -8.77
N SER A 191 13.07 0.01 -9.53
CA SER A 191 13.81 -0.89 -10.41
C SER A 191 14.68 -0.16 -11.42
N ASN A 192 15.79 -0.78 -11.82
CA ASN A 192 16.64 -0.33 -12.92
C ASN A 192 15.89 -0.37 -14.27
N ALA A 193 14.83 -1.18 -14.38
CA ALA A 193 13.92 -1.20 -15.53
C ALA A 193 12.90 -0.04 -15.50
N GLY A 194 12.92 0.79 -14.46
CA GLY A 194 12.03 1.92 -14.26
C GLY A 194 10.79 1.58 -13.43
N LEU A 195 9.87 2.54 -13.37
CA LEU A 195 8.59 2.36 -12.72
C LEU A 195 7.74 1.37 -13.52
N ALA A 196 7.09 0.43 -12.84
CA ALA A 196 5.99 -0.33 -13.43
C ALA A 196 5.00 0.65 -14.09
N LYS A 197 4.54 0.34 -15.31
CA LYS A 197 3.79 1.31 -16.13
C LYS A 197 2.49 1.70 -15.42
N ARG A 198 2.50 2.86 -14.78
CA ARG A 198 1.38 3.34 -13.96
C ARG A 198 0.15 3.54 -14.84
N GLY A 199 -0.94 2.84 -14.53
CA GLY A 199 -2.28 3.11 -15.06
C GLY A 199 -2.67 2.39 -16.34
N GLN A 200 -1.87 1.44 -16.83
CA GLN A 200 -2.22 0.61 -17.99
C GLN A 200 -2.19 -0.90 -17.73
N LEU A 201 -1.60 -1.34 -16.62
CA LEU A 201 -1.36 -2.75 -16.33
C LEU A 201 -1.80 -3.11 -14.91
N GLU A 202 -2.34 -4.32 -14.78
CA GLU A 202 -2.76 -4.96 -13.52
C GLU A 202 -1.57 -4.97 -12.56
N THR A 203 -1.65 -4.18 -11.48
CA THR A 203 -0.57 -4.08 -10.50
C THR A 203 -0.83 -5.04 -9.35
N THR A 204 0.14 -5.91 -9.05
CA THR A 204 0.12 -6.76 -7.85
C THR A 204 1.09 -6.18 -6.83
N CYS A 205 0.70 -6.20 -5.55
CA CYS A 205 1.57 -5.80 -4.46
C CYS A 205 1.71 -6.91 -3.42
N ILE A 206 2.94 -7.12 -2.96
CA ILE A 206 3.28 -7.97 -1.82
C ILE A 206 3.55 -7.08 -0.62
N TYR A 207 2.85 -7.35 0.47
CA TYR A 207 2.95 -6.67 1.75
C TYR A 207 3.90 -7.43 2.67
N PHE A 208 4.79 -6.70 3.32
CA PHE A 208 5.80 -7.22 4.21
C PHE A 208 5.57 -6.70 5.63
N ASN A 209 5.37 -7.63 6.55
CA ASN A 209 5.45 -7.38 7.98
C ASN A 209 6.80 -7.91 8.48
N PHE A 210 7.79 -7.02 8.57
CA PHE A 210 9.16 -7.35 8.96
C PHE A 210 9.68 -6.48 10.10
N SER A 211 10.75 -6.94 10.74
CA SER A 211 11.54 -6.09 11.63
C SER A 211 12.35 -5.06 10.83
N PRO A 212 12.91 -4.02 11.46
CA PRO A 212 13.85 -3.11 10.81
C PRO A 212 15.01 -3.84 10.12
N GLU A 213 15.58 -4.87 10.76
CA GLU A 213 16.66 -5.68 10.18
C GLU A 213 16.18 -6.48 8.97
N GLY A 214 14.97 -7.05 9.06
CA GLY A 214 14.32 -7.71 7.93
C GLY A 214 14.12 -6.75 6.75
N ALA A 215 13.69 -5.51 7.01
CA ALA A 215 13.52 -4.48 5.99
C ALA A 215 14.82 -4.20 5.21
N LEU A 216 15.95 -4.05 5.92
CA LEU A 216 17.26 -3.84 5.31
C LEU A 216 17.71 -5.04 4.46
N ALA A 217 17.53 -6.25 4.98
CA ALA A 217 17.89 -7.48 4.28
C ALA A 217 17.05 -7.69 3.01
N MET A 218 15.75 -7.40 3.10
CA MET A 218 14.83 -7.46 1.95
C MET A 218 15.13 -6.36 0.94
N MET A 219 15.43 -5.13 1.36
CA MET A 219 15.82 -4.04 0.47
C MET A 219 17.00 -4.46 -0.40
N LYS A 220 18.04 -5.03 0.21
CA LYS A 220 19.21 -5.55 -0.52
C LYS A 220 18.86 -6.69 -1.47
N SER A 221 18.24 -7.73 -0.94
CA SER A 221 18.03 -8.97 -1.69
C SER A 221 17.04 -8.79 -2.85
N LEU A 222 15.93 -8.07 -2.61
CA LEU A 222 14.92 -7.81 -3.64
C LEU A 222 15.47 -6.90 -4.73
N THR A 223 16.09 -5.77 -4.37
CA THR A 223 16.60 -4.83 -5.37
C THR A 223 17.70 -5.44 -6.21
N GLN A 224 18.59 -6.26 -5.62
CA GLN A 224 19.58 -7.00 -6.39
C GLN A 224 18.92 -8.00 -7.35
N GLN A 225 18.17 -8.96 -6.82
CA GLN A 225 17.71 -10.12 -7.62
C GLN A 225 16.65 -9.74 -8.66
N LEU A 226 15.76 -8.79 -8.36
CA LEU A 226 14.74 -8.34 -9.33
C LEU A 226 15.33 -7.44 -10.42
N ASN A 227 16.39 -6.67 -10.11
CA ASN A 227 17.11 -5.90 -11.14
C ASN A 227 17.92 -6.80 -12.07
N GLU A 228 18.50 -7.90 -11.56
CA GLU A 228 19.22 -8.89 -12.38
C GLU A 228 18.33 -9.48 -13.48
N VAL A 229 17.05 -9.71 -13.18
CA VAL A 229 16.05 -10.20 -14.16
C VAL A 229 15.25 -9.08 -14.86
N ARG A 230 15.61 -7.81 -14.62
CA ARG A 230 15.03 -6.61 -15.26
C ARG A 230 13.52 -6.45 -15.10
N ILE A 231 12.97 -6.82 -13.94
CA ILE A 231 11.54 -6.66 -13.64
C ILE A 231 11.27 -5.20 -13.22
N PRO A 232 10.33 -4.48 -13.85
CA PRO A 232 9.86 -3.19 -13.33
C PRO A 232 9.15 -3.38 -11.99
N PHE A 233 9.64 -2.71 -10.95
CA PHE A 233 9.04 -2.75 -9.62
C PHE A 233 9.23 -1.44 -8.87
N THR A 234 8.41 -1.25 -7.84
CA THR A 234 8.66 -0.29 -6.77
C THR A 234 8.63 -1.02 -5.44
N PHE A 235 9.61 -0.77 -4.57
CA PHE A 235 9.63 -1.32 -3.23
C PHE A 235 9.62 -0.19 -2.19
N LYS A 236 8.49 -0.05 -1.52
CA LYS A 236 8.22 0.99 -0.53
C LYS A 236 8.43 0.43 0.86
N VAL A 237 9.19 1.12 1.71
CA VAL A 237 9.44 0.74 3.11
C VAL A 237 9.29 1.97 3.99
N VAL A 238 8.71 1.83 5.18
CA VAL A 238 8.65 2.92 6.17
C VAL A 238 10.04 3.49 6.46
N SER A 239 10.18 4.81 6.53
CA SER A 239 11.50 5.47 6.69
C SER A 239 12.00 5.51 8.14
N GLU A 240 11.20 5.07 9.10
CA GLU A 240 11.52 5.05 10.52
C GLU A 240 11.46 3.63 11.08
N ALA A 241 12.54 3.17 11.72
CA ALA A 241 12.62 1.81 12.27
C ALA A 241 11.52 1.51 13.29
N ALA A 242 11.13 2.51 14.10
CA ALA A 242 10.05 2.35 15.08
C ALA A 242 8.67 2.13 14.44
N SER A 243 8.53 2.45 13.15
CA SER A 243 7.30 2.26 12.37
C SER A 243 7.21 0.88 11.72
N CYS A 244 8.27 0.04 11.80
CA CYS A 244 8.25 -1.37 11.38
C CYS A 244 7.45 -2.26 12.36
N LYS A 245 6.25 -1.82 12.71
CA LYS A 245 5.28 -2.51 13.58
C LYS A 245 3.96 -2.75 12.86
N CYS A 246 3.70 -2.01 11.78
CA CYS A 246 2.50 -2.16 10.98
C CYS A 246 2.63 -3.38 10.06
N TYR A 247 1.52 -4.02 9.76
CA TYR A 247 1.46 -5.19 8.90
C TYR A 247 1.87 -4.88 7.44
N ASP A 248 1.88 -3.61 7.04
CA ASP A 248 2.28 -3.08 5.73
C ASP A 248 3.60 -2.28 5.76
N SER A 249 4.52 -2.64 6.67
CA SER A 249 5.82 -1.97 6.85
C SER A 249 6.67 -1.91 5.57
N GLY A 250 6.49 -2.87 4.66
CA GLY A 250 7.01 -2.83 3.30
C GLY A 250 5.96 -3.23 2.26
N ILE A 251 6.07 -2.70 1.04
CA ILE A 251 5.18 -3.00 -0.08
C ILE A 251 6.00 -3.08 -1.38
N LEU A 252 6.08 -4.27 -1.98
CA LEU A 252 6.68 -4.48 -3.30
C LEU A 252 5.56 -4.54 -4.33
N CYS A 253 5.54 -3.61 -5.28
CA CYS A 253 4.56 -3.61 -6.37
C CYS A 253 5.24 -3.83 -7.73
N PHE A 254 4.63 -4.67 -8.55
CA PHE A 254 5.09 -5.09 -9.88
C PHE A 254 3.87 -5.44 -10.76
N GLU A 255 4.11 -5.68 -12.05
CA GLU A 255 3.05 -6.05 -12.98
C GLU A 255 2.60 -7.50 -12.73
N ARG A 256 1.29 -7.76 -12.71
CA ARG A 256 0.73 -9.08 -12.39
C ARG A 256 1.29 -10.20 -13.26
N SER A 257 1.55 -9.91 -14.55
CA SER A 257 2.17 -10.84 -15.50
C SER A 257 3.54 -11.35 -15.03
N ASP A 258 4.27 -10.56 -14.24
CA ASP A 258 5.61 -10.90 -13.75
C ASP A 258 5.58 -11.81 -12.51
N TYR A 259 4.40 -12.14 -11.97
CA TYR A 259 4.29 -12.94 -10.74
C TYR A 259 5.01 -14.29 -10.84
N HIS A 260 4.96 -14.96 -11.99
CA HIS A 260 5.65 -16.23 -12.22
C HIS A 260 7.19 -16.13 -12.14
N ILE A 261 7.75 -14.94 -12.37
CA ILE A 261 9.18 -14.63 -12.21
C ILE A 261 9.47 -14.19 -10.77
N VAL A 262 8.62 -13.34 -10.20
CA VAL A 262 8.80 -12.78 -8.86
C VAL A 262 8.67 -13.84 -7.77
N ARG A 263 7.71 -14.76 -7.86
CA ARG A 263 7.44 -15.78 -6.85
C ARG A 263 8.67 -16.65 -6.50
N PRO A 264 9.36 -17.31 -7.45
CA PRO A 264 10.52 -18.14 -7.11
C PRO A 264 11.69 -17.32 -6.52
N ILE A 265 11.88 -16.07 -6.96
CA ILE A 265 12.87 -15.15 -6.39
C ILE A 265 12.51 -14.83 -4.93
N LEU A 266 11.26 -14.48 -4.67
CA LEU A 266 10.76 -14.21 -3.34
C LEU A 266 10.90 -15.42 -2.41
N GLN A 267 10.56 -16.62 -2.91
CA GLN A 267 10.70 -17.86 -2.16
C GLN A 267 12.15 -18.10 -1.72
N ARG A 268 13.11 -17.98 -2.66
CA ARG A 268 14.53 -18.10 -2.37
C ARG A 268 14.97 -17.10 -1.31
N ILE A 269 14.65 -15.82 -1.48
CA ILE A 269 15.03 -14.77 -0.53
C ILE A 269 14.42 -15.06 0.84
N TYR A 270 13.13 -15.42 0.90
CA TYR A 270 12.44 -15.71 2.15
C TYR A 270 13.10 -16.86 2.91
N HIS A 271 13.44 -17.96 2.22
CA HIS A 271 14.18 -19.07 2.81
C HIS A 271 15.57 -18.66 3.31
N GLU A 272 16.34 -17.91 2.51
CA GLU A 272 17.67 -17.42 2.90
C GLU A 272 17.57 -16.61 4.20
N GLN A 273 16.59 -15.71 4.30
CA GLN A 273 16.39 -14.89 5.50
C GLN A 273 15.91 -15.69 6.72
N GLN A 274 15.12 -16.75 6.53
CA GLN A 274 14.73 -17.65 7.62
C GLN A 274 15.89 -18.54 8.11
N CYS A 275 16.66 -19.13 7.19
CA CYS A 275 17.76 -20.04 7.52
C CYS A 275 18.92 -19.36 8.23
N LEU A 276 19.18 -18.08 7.92
CA LEU A 276 20.32 -17.34 8.46
C LEU A 276 20.24 -17.05 9.97
N ARG A 277 19.09 -17.25 10.64
CA ARG A 277 18.95 -16.93 12.08
C ARG A 277 18.14 -17.96 12.88
N ARG A 278 18.84 -18.96 13.42
CA ARG A 278 18.30 -19.90 14.44
C ARG A 278 18.22 -19.33 15.87
N ALA A 279 18.67 -18.10 16.14
CA ALA A 279 18.88 -17.61 17.51
C ALA A 279 18.48 -16.14 17.82
N LEU A 280 17.85 -15.41 16.89
CA LEU A 280 17.41 -14.01 17.08
C LEU A 280 15.93 -13.84 16.68
N PRO A 281 15.26 -12.69 16.99
CA PRO A 281 13.89 -12.48 16.54
C PRO A 281 13.81 -12.62 15.01
N THR A 282 12.73 -13.24 14.56
CA THR A 282 12.48 -13.51 13.15
C THR A 282 12.44 -12.20 12.37
N HIS A 283 13.06 -12.16 11.19
CA HIS A 283 12.99 -10.98 10.30
C HIS A 283 11.55 -10.68 9.87
N PHE A 284 10.64 -11.64 9.97
CA PHE A 284 9.22 -11.51 9.66
C PHE A 284 8.39 -11.67 10.92
N GLN A 285 7.35 -10.84 11.04
CA GLN A 285 6.28 -11.01 12.02
C GLN A 285 5.09 -11.68 11.31
N PRO A 286 4.39 -12.65 11.93
CA PRO A 286 3.45 -13.53 11.25
C PRO A 286 2.16 -12.84 10.76
N GLU A 287 1.78 -11.71 11.34
CA GLU A 287 0.54 -10.99 11.03
C GLU A 287 0.57 -10.38 9.63
N LEU A 288 -0.59 -10.30 8.98
CA LEU A 288 -0.75 -9.77 7.62
C LEU A 288 -1.86 -8.72 7.58
N PRO A 289 -1.81 -7.77 6.62
CA PRO A 289 -2.91 -6.84 6.41
C PRO A 289 -4.22 -7.56 6.07
N LEU A 290 -5.33 -7.06 6.60
CA LEU A 290 -6.67 -7.58 6.33
C LEU A 290 -6.93 -7.69 4.81
N PHE A 291 -7.61 -8.77 4.41
CA PHE A 291 -7.98 -9.11 3.03
C PHE A 291 -6.83 -9.50 2.09
N THR A 292 -5.58 -9.45 2.53
CA THR A 292 -4.46 -9.94 1.70
C THR A 292 -4.42 -11.46 1.67
N LYS A 293 -4.08 -12.04 0.51
CA LYS A 293 -3.80 -13.47 0.37
C LYS A 293 -2.57 -13.83 1.18
N PHE A 294 -2.66 -14.88 1.98
CA PHE A 294 -1.50 -15.43 2.67
C PHE A 294 -0.50 -16.01 1.65
N LEU A 295 0.76 -15.55 1.69
CA LEU A 295 1.87 -16.17 0.95
C LEU A 295 2.79 -16.96 1.89
N ALA A 296 3.15 -16.35 3.01
CA ALA A 296 3.95 -16.93 4.09
C ALA A 296 3.78 -16.07 5.36
N PRO A 297 4.26 -16.50 6.55
CA PRO A 297 4.26 -15.64 7.73
C PRO A 297 4.95 -14.29 7.44
N GLY A 298 4.21 -13.20 7.60
CA GLY A 298 4.66 -11.82 7.31
C GLY A 298 4.66 -11.41 5.84
N LEU A 299 4.15 -12.25 4.94
CA LEU A 299 3.96 -11.95 3.52
C LEU A 299 2.49 -12.09 3.10
N GLY A 300 1.88 -10.97 2.75
CA GLY A 300 0.53 -10.90 2.18
C GLY A 300 0.58 -10.45 0.73
N LEU A 301 -0.42 -10.79 -0.09
CA LEU A 301 -0.50 -10.33 -1.47
C LEU A 301 -1.90 -9.78 -1.78
N ALA A 302 -1.96 -8.72 -2.58
CA ALA A 302 -3.20 -8.27 -3.20
C ALA A 302 -2.96 -7.56 -4.52
N GLU A 303 -4.01 -7.53 -5.35
CA GLU A 303 -4.08 -6.70 -6.54
C GLU A 303 -4.48 -5.27 -6.13
N GLU A 304 -3.79 -4.27 -6.68
CA GLU A 304 -4.24 -2.88 -6.53
C GLU A 304 -5.55 -2.70 -7.33
N PRO A 305 -6.57 -2.02 -6.77
CA PRO A 305 -7.87 -1.89 -7.40
C PRO A 305 -7.78 -1.29 -8.81
N ASP A 306 -8.53 -1.88 -9.75
CA ASP A 306 -8.71 -1.34 -11.08
C ASP A 306 -9.52 -0.04 -10.99
N GLY A 307 -8.91 1.09 -11.35
CA GLY A 307 -9.54 2.41 -11.18
C GLY A 307 -9.03 3.45 -12.17
N ASN A 308 -9.81 4.51 -12.34
CA ASN A 308 -9.42 5.66 -13.15
C ASN A 308 -8.06 6.21 -12.65
N ALA A 309 -7.08 6.31 -13.54
CA ALA A 309 -5.71 6.73 -13.23
C ALA A 309 -5.61 8.07 -12.46
N SER A 310 -6.66 8.90 -12.47
CA SER A 310 -6.76 10.17 -11.75
C SER A 310 -7.09 10.05 -10.25
N ILE A 311 -7.67 8.94 -9.78
CA ILE A 311 -7.99 8.68 -8.36
C ILE A 311 -7.49 7.27 -8.05
N LYS A 312 -6.17 7.12 -7.86
CA LYS A 312 -5.59 5.81 -7.51
C LYS A 312 -5.80 5.55 -6.02
N GLU A 313 -6.92 4.92 -5.68
CA GLU A 313 -7.15 4.38 -4.34
C GLU A 313 -6.25 3.16 -4.12
N ARG A 314 -5.69 3.01 -2.91
CA ARG A 314 -4.85 1.86 -2.56
C ARG A 314 -5.72 0.71 -2.07
N PHE A 315 -5.30 -0.53 -2.32
CA PHE A 315 -5.99 -1.76 -1.91
C PHE A 315 -6.62 -1.70 -0.51
N GLY A 316 -5.83 -1.45 0.54
CA GLY A 316 -6.33 -1.43 1.92
C GLY A 316 -7.42 -0.38 2.15
N THR A 317 -7.22 0.82 1.62
CA THR A 317 -8.20 1.92 1.72
C THR A 317 -9.49 1.55 1.00
N HIS A 318 -9.38 0.99 -0.20
CA HIS A 318 -10.52 0.54 -0.99
C HIS A 318 -11.33 -0.54 -0.28
N ARG A 319 -10.69 -1.62 0.19
CA ARG A 319 -11.42 -2.71 0.85
C ARG A 319 -12.03 -2.27 2.19
N CYS A 320 -11.36 -1.41 2.95
CA CYS A 320 -11.94 -0.82 4.15
C CYS A 320 -13.10 0.14 3.85
N GLN A 321 -13.11 0.82 2.70
CA GLN A 321 -14.23 1.68 2.28
C GLN A 321 -15.50 0.85 2.04
N ILE A 322 -15.38 -0.31 1.39
CA ILE A 322 -16.50 -1.23 1.17
C ILE A 322 -17.13 -1.65 2.51
N VAL A 323 -16.30 -2.00 3.49
CA VAL A 323 -16.75 -2.36 4.84
C VAL A 323 -17.41 -1.18 5.53
N ALA A 324 -16.79 0.01 5.48
CA ALA A 324 -17.35 1.23 6.07
C ALA A 324 -18.73 1.56 5.50
N ASP A 325 -18.90 1.47 4.18
CA ASP A 325 -20.17 1.72 3.52
C ASP A 325 -21.24 0.69 3.92
N GLY A 326 -20.87 -0.59 4.06
CA GLY A 326 -21.78 -1.63 4.53
C GLY A 326 -22.23 -1.40 5.97
N LEU A 327 -21.32 -0.96 6.84
CA LEU A 327 -21.63 -0.58 8.21
C LEU A 327 -22.56 0.63 8.28
N LEU A 328 -22.33 1.65 7.44
CA LEU A 328 -23.18 2.84 7.38
C LEU A 328 -24.56 2.53 6.81
N ASP A 329 -24.67 1.64 5.83
CA ASP A 329 -25.96 1.18 5.32
C ASP A 329 -26.81 0.53 6.41
N ALA A 330 -26.22 -0.38 7.18
CA ALA A 330 -26.88 -1.04 8.31
C ALA A 330 -27.32 -0.01 9.35
N TRP A 331 -26.42 0.94 9.67
CA TRP A 331 -26.70 2.01 10.62
C TRP A 331 -27.83 2.93 10.17
N HIS A 332 -27.85 3.35 8.91
CA HIS A 332 -28.90 4.18 8.34
C HIS A 332 -30.25 3.47 8.22
N LYS A 333 -30.26 2.15 7.99
CA LYS A 333 -31.47 1.32 7.98
C LYS A 333 -31.99 1.03 9.39
N GLY A 334 -31.20 1.32 10.43
CA GLY A 334 -31.52 1.01 11.83
C GLY A 334 -31.30 -0.46 12.20
N ASP A 335 -30.75 -1.28 11.30
CA ASP A 335 -30.44 -2.70 11.54
C ASP A 335 -28.98 -2.86 11.97
N ASN A 336 -28.69 -2.42 13.20
CA ASN A 336 -27.35 -2.50 13.79
C ASN A 336 -27.04 -3.88 14.42
N SER A 337 -27.84 -4.90 14.13
CA SER A 337 -27.54 -6.28 14.53
C SER A 337 -26.25 -6.78 13.86
N MET A 338 -25.57 -7.75 14.45
CA MET A 338 -24.38 -8.35 13.83
C MET A 338 -24.72 -8.89 12.43
N GLU A 339 -25.86 -9.56 12.30
CA GLU A 339 -26.36 -10.14 11.05
C GLU A 339 -26.68 -9.07 10.01
N GLY A 340 -27.37 -7.99 10.40
CA GLY A 340 -27.73 -6.87 9.52
C GLY A 340 -26.49 -6.14 8.98
N ARG A 341 -25.49 -5.93 9.85
CA ARG A 341 -24.20 -5.35 9.48
C ARG A 341 -23.41 -6.24 8.53
N MET A 342 -23.28 -7.53 8.85
CA MET A 342 -22.61 -8.51 7.99
C MET A 342 -23.29 -8.63 6.62
N MET A 343 -24.62 -8.65 6.59
CA MET A 343 -25.38 -8.70 5.35
C MET A 343 -25.16 -7.45 4.50
N SER A 344 -25.13 -6.27 5.12
CA SER A 344 -24.89 -5.01 4.41
C SER A 344 -23.47 -4.92 3.86
N ILE A 345 -22.45 -5.40 4.61
CA ILE A 345 -21.08 -5.53 4.10
C ILE A 345 -21.03 -6.47 2.89
N TYR A 346 -21.63 -7.66 3.00
CA TYR A 346 -21.69 -8.62 1.89
C TYR A 346 -22.35 -8.03 0.64
N GLN A 347 -23.46 -7.30 0.81
CA GLN A 347 -24.14 -6.60 -0.28
C GLN A 347 -23.21 -5.60 -0.97
N ARG A 348 -22.40 -4.83 -0.23
CA ARG A 348 -21.44 -3.88 -0.81
C ARG A 348 -20.34 -4.55 -1.62
N PHE A 349 -19.78 -5.66 -1.13
CA PHE A 349 -18.84 -6.47 -1.90
C PHE A 349 -19.47 -7.00 -3.19
N SER A 350 -20.68 -7.57 -3.09
CA SER A 350 -21.43 -8.10 -4.22
C SER A 350 -21.78 -7.04 -5.27
N MET A 351 -22.19 -5.83 -4.85
CA MET A 351 -22.49 -4.71 -5.76
C MET A 351 -21.28 -4.27 -6.59
N LEU A 352 -20.06 -4.44 -6.05
CA LEU A 352 -18.81 -4.15 -6.74
C LEU A 352 -18.27 -5.35 -7.52
N GLY A 353 -18.93 -6.51 -7.48
CA GLY A 353 -18.46 -7.74 -8.12
C GLY A 353 -17.21 -8.34 -7.46
N ILE A 354 -16.89 -7.94 -6.23
CA ILE A 354 -15.72 -8.45 -5.49
C ILE A 354 -16.17 -9.61 -4.62
N GLU A 355 -15.55 -10.77 -4.81
CA GLU A 355 -15.81 -11.97 -4.01
C GLU A 355 -15.18 -11.83 -2.62
N LEU A 356 -16.00 -12.03 -1.58
CA LEU A 356 -15.50 -11.99 -0.20
C LEU A 356 -14.57 -13.17 0.13
N GLN A 357 -14.63 -14.25 -0.65
CA GLN A 357 -13.74 -15.41 -0.57
C GLN A 357 -12.32 -15.07 -1.04
N HIS A 358 -12.21 -14.21 -2.04
CA HIS A 358 -10.94 -13.82 -2.67
C HIS A 358 -10.80 -12.29 -2.69
N PRO A 359 -10.85 -11.60 -1.52
CA PRO A 359 -10.96 -10.16 -1.47
C PRO A 359 -9.67 -9.45 -1.94
N TYR A 360 -8.57 -10.20 -2.07
CA TYR A 360 -7.29 -9.76 -2.63
C TYR A 360 -7.27 -9.66 -4.16
N LEU A 361 -8.26 -10.21 -4.86
CA LEU A 361 -8.39 -10.14 -6.31
C LEU A 361 -9.26 -8.97 -6.73
N ASN A 362 -9.02 -8.47 -7.94
CA ASN A 362 -9.93 -7.62 -8.67
C ASN A 362 -11.01 -8.45 -9.37
N VAL A 363 -12.04 -7.75 -9.85
CA VAL A 363 -13.20 -8.38 -10.50
C VAL A 363 -12.76 -9.14 -11.73
N ASN A 364 -13.15 -10.41 -11.83
CA ASN A 364 -12.78 -11.34 -12.92
C ASN A 364 -11.27 -11.68 -13.01
N SER A 365 -10.45 -11.33 -12.03
CA SER A 365 -9.05 -11.76 -12.01
C SER A 365 -8.94 -13.25 -11.66
N GLU A 366 -8.05 -13.95 -12.34
CA GLU A 366 -7.74 -15.35 -12.05
C GLU A 366 -6.82 -15.46 -10.82
N ASP A 367 -7.06 -16.41 -9.92
CA ASP A 367 -6.14 -16.65 -8.81
C ASP A 367 -4.92 -17.47 -9.24
N ILE A 368 -3.88 -16.78 -9.71
CA ILE A 368 -2.59 -17.39 -10.06
C ILE A 368 -1.62 -17.47 -8.87
N TYR A 369 -2.05 -17.00 -7.70
CA TYR A 369 -1.17 -16.79 -6.57
C TYR A 369 -1.11 -18.03 -5.69
N THR A 370 0.10 -18.45 -5.32
CA THR A 370 0.31 -19.64 -4.48
C THR A 370 1.23 -19.32 -3.32
N THR A 371 1.02 -20.01 -2.19
CA THR A 371 1.87 -19.89 -1.00
C THR A 371 3.31 -20.24 -1.31
N LEU A 372 4.25 -19.67 -0.56
CA LEU A 372 5.64 -20.07 -0.61
C LEU A 372 5.82 -21.41 0.10
N ASP A 373 6.71 -22.26 -0.41
CA ASP A 373 7.08 -23.47 0.30
C ASP A 373 7.80 -23.05 1.60
N LEU A 374 7.38 -23.57 2.75
CA LEU A 374 8.05 -23.30 4.02
C LEU A 374 9.09 -24.40 4.24
N CYS A 375 10.28 -24.05 4.75
CA CYS A 375 11.24 -25.08 5.15
C CYS A 375 10.57 -25.98 6.21
N GLU A 376 10.54 -27.29 5.98
CA GLU A 376 10.26 -28.25 7.05
C GLU A 376 11.31 -28.05 8.15
N GLN A 377 10.84 -27.83 9.38
CA GLN A 377 11.70 -27.56 10.54
C GLN A 377 12.50 -28.79 10.97
#